data_AF-A0A963K3L0-F1
#
_entry.id   AF-A0A963K3L0-F1
#
_cell.length_a   1.000
_cell.length_b   1.000
_cell.length_c   1.000
_cell.angle_alpha   90.00
_cell.angle_beta   90.00
_cell.angle_gamma   90.00
#
_symmetry.space_group_name_H-M   'P 1'
#
loop_
_entity.id
_entity.type
_entity.pdbx_description
1 polymer ?
#
loop_
_entity_poly.entity_id
_entity_poly.type
_entity_poly.pdbx_seq_one_letter_code
_entity_poly.pdbx_strand_id
1 'polypeptide(L)' 'QSRGHDIVVSATLHDDPAVAAVLAGLEQQKETTRLHGLDRPVTFHRLGVGRNRPATGVES' A
#
# COMPACT_ATOMS: atom_id res chain seq x y z
N GLN A 1 -8.38 -4.15 16.07
CA GLN A 1 -7.32 -3.19 16.44
C GLN A 1 -6.45 -2.94 15.23
N SER A 2 -6.18 -1.68 14.87
CA SER A 2 -5.19 -1.33 13.82
C SER A 2 -3.80 -1.42 14.44
N ARG A 3 -2.84 -2.13 13.81
CA ARG A 3 -1.49 -2.34 14.36
C ARG A 3 -0.56 -1.12 14.20
N GLY A 4 -1.12 0.07 13.98
CA GLY A 4 -0.37 1.33 13.88
C GLY A 4 0.50 1.49 12.63
N HIS A 5 0.61 0.47 11.78
CA HIS A 5 1.47 0.45 10.59
C HIS A 5 0.75 -0.06 9.34
N ASP A 6 -0.58 -0.19 9.40
CA ASP A 6 -1.40 -0.62 8.26
C ASP A 6 -1.89 0.62 7.52
N ILE A 7 -1.11 1.10 6.55
CA ILE A 7 -1.57 2.16 5.66
C ILE A 7 -2.45 1.50 4.59
N VAL A 8 -3.66 2.05 4.40
CA VAL A 8 -4.58 1.60 3.37
C VAL A 8 -4.79 2.75 2.39
N VAL A 9 -4.56 2.48 1.11
CA VAL A 9 -4.77 3.44 0.02
C VAL A 9 -5.88 2.94 -0.90
N SER A 10 -6.69 3.85 -1.44
CA SER A 10 -7.72 3.50 -2.42
C SER A 10 -7.08 3.06 -3.74
N ALA A 11 -7.80 2.25 -4.52
CA ALA A 11 -7.33 1.86 -5.86
C ALA A 11 -7.06 3.08 -6.77
N THR A 12 -7.92 4.10 -6.72
CA THR A 12 -7.74 5.33 -7.49
C THR A 12 -6.44 6.06 -7.16
N LEU A 13 -6.08 6.12 -5.88
CA LEU A 13 -4.84 6.77 -5.44
C LEU A 13 -3.62 5.91 -5.81
N HIS A 14 -3.73 4.59 -5.67
CA HIS A 14 -2.67 3.65 -6.06
C HIS A 14 -2.34 3.75 -7.57
N ASP A 15 -3.36 3.88 -8.42
CA ASP A 15 -3.20 3.93 -9.87
C ASP A 15 -2.76 5.31 -10.41
N ASP A 16 -2.67 6.31 -9.53
CA ASP A 16 -2.11 7.63 -9.89
C ASP A 16 -0.59 7.50 -10.13
N PRO A 17 -0.08 7.87 -11.32
CA PRO A 17 1.35 7.75 -11.63
C PRO A 17 2.28 8.51 -10.67
N ALA A 18 1.83 9.65 -10.12
CA ALA A 18 2.62 10.42 -9.16
C ALA A 18 2.72 9.71 -7.81
N VAL A 19 1.71 8.91 -7.45
CA VAL A 19 1.69 8.12 -6.22
C VAL A 19 2.39 6.78 -6.41
N ALA A 20 2.27 6.15 -7.57
CA ALA A 20 2.90 4.87 -7.89
C ALA A 20 4.42 4.86 -7.62
N ALA A 21 5.10 5.98 -7.91
CA ALA A 21 6.51 6.15 -7.63
C ALA A 21 6.83 6.17 -6.11
N VAL A 22 5.94 6.74 -5.30
CA VAL A 22 6.09 6.79 -3.82
C VAL A 22 5.83 5.43 -3.19
N LEU A 23 4.90 4.65 -3.76
CA LEU A 23 4.56 3.30 -3.29
C LEU A 23 5.57 2.24 -3.75
N ALA A 24 6.46 2.59 -4.68
CA ALA A 24 7.47 1.68 -5.20
C ALA A 24 8.37 1.16 -4.06
N GLY A 25 8.49 -0.16 -3.96
CA GLY A 25 9.32 -0.82 -2.95
C GLY A 25 8.62 -1.16 -1.62
N LEU A 26 7.36 -0.76 -1.44
CA LEU A 26 6.52 -1.26 -0.35
C LEU A 26 5.91 -2.61 -0.70
N GLU A 27 5.64 -3.43 0.31
CA GLU A 27 4.79 -4.61 0.13
C GLU A 27 3.36 -4.14 -0.02
N GLN A 28 2.64 -4.65 -1.03
CA GLN A 28 1.29 -4.18 -1.34
C GLN A 28 0.36 -5.37 -1.50
N GLN A 29 -0.73 -5.38 -0.75
CA GLN A 29 -1.77 -6.40 -0.83
C GLN A 29 -3.07 -5.75 -1.28
N LYS A 30 -3.59 -6.19 -2.43
CA LYS A 30 -4.91 -5.79 -2.92
C LYS A 30 -6.00 -6.50 -2.13
N GLU A 31 -6.95 -5.73 -1.64
CA GLU A 31 -8.14 -6.23 -0.93
C GLU A 31 -9.40 -5.66 -1.58
N THR A 32 -10.47 -6.44 -1.58
CA THR A 32 -11.79 -6.01 -2.05
C THR A 32 -12.83 -6.43 -1.04
N THR A 33 -13.65 -5.49 -0.59
CA THR A 33 -14.68 -5.75 0.40
C THR A 33 -15.99 -5.06 0.05
N ARG A 34 -17.11 -5.60 0.53
CA ARG A 34 -18.40 -4.93 0.47
C ARG A 34 -18.59 -4.09 1.73
N LEU A 35 -18.78 -2.80 1.53
CA LEU A 35 -19.10 -1.88 2.62
C LEU A 35 -20.61 -1.64 2.61
N HIS A 36 -21.20 -1.65 3.81
CA HIS A 36 -22.61 -1.31 3.97
C HIS A 36 -22.87 0.13 3.52
N GLY A 37 -23.92 0.35 2.74
CA GLY A 37 -24.26 1.67 2.17
C GLY A 37 -23.52 2.02 0.88
N LEU A 38 -22.74 1.09 0.31
CA LEU A 38 -22.16 1.23 -1.03
C LEU A 38 -22.69 0.12 -1.93
N ASP A 39 -23.24 0.52 -3.09
CA ASP A 39 -23.86 -0.41 -4.04
C ASP A 39 -22.83 -1.29 -4.77
N ARG A 40 -21.54 -0.96 -4.67
CA ARG A 40 -20.44 -1.67 -5.33
C ARG A 40 -19.34 -2.02 -4.32
N PRO A 41 -18.69 -3.18 -4.48
CA PRO A 41 -17.50 -3.52 -3.69
C PRO A 41 -16.41 -2.46 -3.83
N VAL A 42 -15.75 -2.14 -2.71
CA VAL A 42 -14.63 -1.18 -2.67
C VAL A 42 -13.32 -1.96 -2.71
N THR A 43 -12.40 -1.46 -3.53
CA THR A 43 -11.04 -2.00 -3.65
C THR A 43 -10.05 -1.04 -3.01
N PHE A 44 -9.13 -1.58 -2.22
CA PHE A 44 -8.04 -0.85 -1.60
C PHE A 44 -6.77 -1.69 -1.57
N HIS A 45 -5.65 -1.03 -1.38
CA HIS A 45 -4.34 -1.66 -1.25
C HIS A 45 -3.83 -1.41 0.16
N ARG A 46 -3.51 -2.48 0.88
CA ARG A 46 -2.83 -2.42 2.16
C ARG A 46 -1.34 -2.40 1.90
N LEU A 47 -0.66 -1.39 2.45
CA LEU A 47 0.78 -1.21 2.36
C LEU A 47 1.41 -1.79 3.62
N GLY A 48 2.37 -2.69 3.43
CA GLY A 48 3.25 -3.20 4.47
C GLY A 48 4.64 -2.59 4.36
N VAL A 49 5.38 -2.62 5.47
CA VAL A 49 6.82 -2.37 5.46
C VAL A 49 7.51 -3.55 4.78
N GLY A 50 7.69 -3.46 3.46
CA GLY A 50 8.67 -4.27 2.77
C GLY A 50 10.05 -3.97 3.38
N ARG A 51 10.89 -5.00 3.59
CA ARG A 51 12.28 -4.79 4.03
C ARG A 51 13.07 -4.10 2.92
N ASN A 52 12.91 -2.80 2.74
CA ASN A 52 13.84 -2.01 1.95
C ASN A 52 15.12 -1.86 2.79
N ARG A 53 15.99 -2.88 2.75
CA ARG A 53 17.38 -2.71 3.19
C ARG A 53 18.05 -1.90 2.08
N PRO A 54 18.52 -0.67 2.33
CA PRO A 54 19.38 -0.03 1.34
C PRO A 54 20.59 -0.94 1.13
N ALA A 55 20.89 -1.25 -0.13
CA ALA A 55 22.15 -1.88 -0.50
C ALA A 55 23.28 -0.84 -0.31
N THR A 56 23.56 -0.43 0.92
CA THR A 56 24.81 0.25 1.27
C THR A 56 25.81 -0.82 1.64
N GLY A 57 26.39 -1.44 0.61
CA GLY A 57 27.76 -1.89 0.71
C GLY A 57 28.64 -0.66 0.58
N VAL A 58 29.28 -0.25 1.67
CA VAL A 58 30.61 0.36 1.75
C VAL A 58 30.90 0.58 3.23
N GLU A 59 31.55 -0.39 3.87
CA GLU A 59 32.39 -0.10 5.03
C GLU A 59 33.82 -0.44 4.61
N SER A 60 34.66 0.60 4.66
CA SER A 60 36.09 0.59 4.34
C SER A 60 36.92 -0.20 5.34
#